data_AF-A0A7X8L2E9-F1
#
_entry.id   AF-A0A7X8L2E9-F1
#
_cell.length_a   1.000
_cell.length_b   1.000
_cell.length_c   1.000
_cell.angle_alpha   90.00
_cell.angle_beta   90.00
_cell.angle_gamma   90.00
#
_symmetry.space_group_name_H-M   'P 1'
#
loop_
_entity.id
_entity.type
_entity.pdbx_description
1 polymer ?
#
loop_
_entity_poly.entity_id
_entity_poly.type
_entity_poly.pdbx_seq_one_letter_code
_entity_poly.pdbx_strand_id
1 'polypeptide(L)'
;MTKIKAKILHLTALVIAVATLLAACGDRGNITSGDADSVFTTRGVKQVLRIVSGSENKELEPILQKFTDRTKIGIEIDYKGSLDIMREMGEEEFAYDAVWPASSLWISAGDTNHRIKHQQSISITPIVFGIKQSLAEQLGFVDRKVAVADILEAIKQDKMSFCMTSATQSNSGASAYIGFLYALLGNPDTLTSEDLADSQLQADIKSLLSGVNRSSGSSDWLKDMFLNDDYDAMVNYEALMISANRVLEKRGDETLHIIYPYDGLSLADSPLAYYTPDQPDDAKEEAFLELQSYLLSESVQSQIQQTGRRNSYGKVTESNRNVFRKEWGLDIETPLSSIKMPSRDVLFEALHLYQTQFRKPSFTVYCLDFSGSMSGDGEQELKYALSQIMLQENAAQLMLQASPDEVNYFLLFNSDVVDERMSSGEPEDLEQTYELISRIYPRGGTDIYGTAIRALEVMSSYEIEDYSPAVILMTDGMDTGGSNLGEFRDAYAKFGRDVPVFSIAFGDADWDELEAIAEVSNARVFDGRDHLAEAFRAVKGYN
;
A
#
# COMPACT_ATOMS: atom_id res chain seq x y z
N MET A 1 1.92 14.40 67.49
CA MET A 1 2.31 13.52 68.62
C MET A 1 1.10 12.70 69.05
N THR A 2 1.24 11.40 69.39
CA THR A 2 0.39 10.57 70.32
C THR A 2 -1.16 10.64 70.26
N LYS A 3 -1.99 9.58 70.41
CA LYS A 3 -1.94 8.08 70.53
C LYS A 3 -3.44 7.62 70.75
N ILE A 4 -3.96 6.38 70.65
CA ILE A 4 -3.49 4.99 70.39
C ILE A 4 -4.71 4.08 70.03
N LYS A 5 -4.55 2.99 69.24
CA LYS A 5 -5.47 1.81 69.02
C LYS A 5 -6.87 2.09 68.38
N ALA A 6 -7.46 1.33 67.44
CA ALA A 6 -7.51 -0.12 67.12
C ALA A 6 -8.44 -0.94 68.06
N LYS A 7 -9.27 -1.91 67.63
CA LYS A 7 -9.53 -2.56 66.30
C LYS A 7 -10.90 -3.30 66.36
N ILE A 8 -11.44 -3.80 65.22
CA ILE A 8 -12.50 -4.84 65.08
C ILE A 8 -13.93 -4.37 65.50
N LEU A 9 -15.07 -4.84 64.95
CA LEU A 9 -15.52 -5.36 63.63
C LEU A 9 -17.01 -5.73 63.79
N HIS A 10 -17.95 -5.29 62.92
CA HIS A 10 -19.15 -6.02 62.44
C HIS A 10 -20.16 -5.10 61.70
N LEU A 11 -21.10 -5.74 60.99
CA LEU A 11 -22.41 -5.24 60.52
C LEU A 11 -22.55 -4.54 59.15
N THR A 12 -22.56 -5.37 58.10
CA THR A 12 -23.67 -5.56 57.12
C THR A 12 -24.16 -4.42 56.19
N ALA A 13 -24.48 -4.82 54.94
CA ALA A 13 -25.09 -4.08 53.82
C ALA A 13 -24.12 -3.14 53.05
N LEU A 14 -24.26 -2.94 51.73
CA LEU A 14 -25.37 -3.27 50.81
C LEU A 14 -24.90 -4.16 49.61
N VAL A 15 -25.85 -4.59 48.76
CA VAL A 15 -25.67 -5.59 47.68
C VAL A 15 -25.89 -4.92 46.30
N ILE A 16 -25.16 -5.34 45.24
CA ILE A 16 -25.70 -5.77 43.92
C ILE A 16 -24.58 -6.07 42.90
N ALA A 17 -24.84 -7.12 42.11
CA ALA A 17 -24.03 -7.88 41.16
C ALA A 17 -23.17 -7.15 40.09
N VAL A 18 -22.02 -7.76 39.80
CA VAL A 18 -21.68 -8.27 38.45
C VAL A 18 -21.28 -9.75 38.59
N ALA A 19 -21.60 -10.60 37.61
CA ALA A 19 -21.43 -12.05 37.72
C ALA A 19 -20.06 -12.54 37.20
N THR A 20 -19.23 -13.07 38.10
CA THR A 20 -18.04 -13.87 37.73
C THR A 20 -18.46 -15.30 37.36
N LEU A 21 -18.32 -15.68 36.10
CA LEU A 21 -18.31 -17.09 35.71
C LEU A 21 -16.88 -17.63 35.75
N LEU A 22 -16.69 -18.74 36.46
CA LEU A 22 -15.39 -19.32 36.74
C LEU A 22 -14.76 -19.96 35.49
N ALA A 23 -13.46 -19.76 35.32
CA ALA A 23 -12.67 -20.56 34.40
C ALA A 23 -12.66 -22.02 34.87
N ALA A 24 -13.04 -22.94 33.98
CA ALA A 24 -12.87 -24.38 34.15
C ALA A 24 -11.91 -24.87 33.06
N CYS A 25 -10.70 -25.27 33.47
CA CYS A 25 -9.67 -25.72 32.53
C CYS A 25 -10.02 -27.08 31.93
N GLY A 26 -9.81 -27.20 30.61
CA GLY A 26 -9.65 -28.44 29.87
C GLY A 26 -8.66 -28.15 28.75
N ASP A 27 -7.73 -29.07 28.50
CA ASP A 27 -6.42 -28.77 27.87
C ASP A 27 -6.46 -27.80 26.68
N ARG A 28 -5.88 -26.62 26.89
CA ARG A 28 -5.38 -25.78 25.80
C ARG A 28 -4.05 -26.37 25.36
N GLY A 29 -4.05 -27.12 24.27
CA GLY A 29 -2.85 -27.19 23.45
C GLY A 29 -2.56 -25.79 22.93
N ASN A 30 -1.38 -25.25 23.22
CA ASN A 30 -0.96 -23.96 22.66
C ASN A 30 -0.72 -24.16 21.16
N ILE A 31 -1.71 -23.79 20.34
CA ILE A 31 -1.41 -23.20 19.04
C ILE A 31 -0.97 -21.77 19.37
N THR A 32 0.32 -21.48 19.16
CA THR A 32 0.86 -20.13 19.25
C THR A 32 0.41 -19.36 18.03
N SER A 33 -0.59 -18.48 18.19
CA SER A 33 -0.84 -17.42 17.22
C SER A 33 0.40 -16.56 17.13
N GLY A 34 1.04 -16.52 15.96
CA GLY A 34 1.93 -15.42 15.60
C GLY A 34 1.11 -14.19 15.24
N ASP A 35 1.80 -13.07 15.02
CA ASP A 35 1.20 -11.77 14.70
C ASP A 35 0.75 -11.71 13.23
N ALA A 36 -0.30 -12.47 12.92
CA ALA A 36 -1.00 -12.44 11.64
C ALA A 36 -2.00 -11.27 11.60
N ASP A 37 -2.01 -10.52 10.49
CA ASP A 37 -2.92 -9.38 10.25
C ASP A 37 -4.39 -9.71 10.51
N SER A 38 -4.81 -10.95 10.24
CA SER A 38 -6.20 -11.39 10.41
C SER A 38 -6.33 -12.88 10.70
N VAL A 39 -7.07 -13.21 11.77
CA VAL A 39 -7.22 -14.58 12.28
C VAL A 39 -8.70 -14.98 12.33
N PHE A 40 -9.11 -15.84 11.39
CA PHE A 40 -10.45 -16.42 11.31
C PHE A 40 -10.47 -17.74 12.07
N THR A 41 -11.21 -17.77 13.18
CA THR A 41 -11.28 -18.94 14.05
C THR A 41 -12.67 -19.12 14.68
N THR A 42 -12.93 -20.29 15.23
CA THR A 42 -14.22 -20.69 15.80
C THR A 42 -14.05 -21.90 16.73
N ARG A 43 -15.06 -22.22 17.53
CA ARG A 43 -14.98 -23.36 18.45
C ARG A 43 -14.91 -24.68 17.69
N GLY A 44 -13.84 -25.43 17.91
CA GLY A 44 -13.62 -26.77 17.35
C GLY A 44 -12.75 -26.81 16.10
N VAL A 45 -12.06 -25.71 15.76
CA VAL A 45 -10.99 -25.72 14.75
C VAL A 45 -9.96 -26.80 15.06
N LYS A 46 -9.50 -27.50 14.01
CA LYS A 46 -8.47 -28.55 14.08
C LYS A 46 -7.26 -28.30 13.19
N GLN A 47 -7.49 -27.65 12.06
CA GLN A 47 -6.47 -27.30 11.07
C GLN A 47 -6.52 -25.79 10.88
N VAL A 48 -5.34 -25.19 10.69
CA VAL A 48 -5.21 -23.79 10.26
C VAL A 48 -4.48 -23.77 8.91
N LEU A 49 -4.91 -22.86 8.04
CA LEU A 49 -4.21 -22.47 6.81
C LEU A 49 -3.58 -21.09 7.03
N ARG A 50 -2.26 -20.98 6.87
CA ARG A 50 -1.57 -19.69 6.79
C ARG A 50 -1.52 -19.25 5.32
N ILE A 51 -1.98 -18.05 5.01
CA ILE A 51 -2.08 -17.53 3.64
C ILE A 51 -1.42 -16.15 3.56
N VAL A 52 -0.45 -15.97 2.66
CA VAL A 52 0.03 -14.62 2.33
C VAL A 52 -0.81 -14.05 1.18
N SER A 53 -1.35 -12.85 1.36
CA SER A 53 -2.44 -12.33 0.52
C SER A 53 -2.25 -10.87 0.12
N GLY A 54 -2.75 -10.47 -1.05
CA GLY A 54 -2.78 -9.05 -1.44
C GLY A 54 -3.83 -8.27 -0.63
N SER A 55 -3.55 -7.01 -0.27
CA SER A 55 -4.43 -6.22 0.63
C SER A 55 -5.85 -6.07 0.08
N GLU A 56 -6.01 -6.07 -1.24
CA GLU A 56 -7.33 -5.97 -1.89
C GLU A 56 -8.23 -7.20 -1.62
N ASN A 57 -7.75 -8.26 -0.97
CA ASN A 57 -8.58 -9.37 -0.51
C ASN A 57 -9.22 -9.12 0.88
N LYS A 58 -8.89 -8.03 1.61
CA LYS A 58 -9.49 -7.69 2.94
C LYS A 58 -11.03 -7.56 2.89
N GLU A 59 -11.57 -7.04 1.79
CA GLU A 59 -13.03 -6.97 1.53
C GLU A 59 -13.73 -8.35 1.52
N LEU A 60 -12.98 -9.47 1.41
CA LEU A 60 -13.50 -10.84 1.39
C LEU A 60 -13.47 -11.54 2.77
N GLU A 61 -12.90 -10.93 3.81
CA GLU A 61 -12.85 -11.50 5.17
C GLU A 61 -14.22 -11.94 5.73
N PRO A 62 -15.34 -11.21 5.51
CA PRO A 62 -16.67 -11.65 5.93
C PRO A 62 -17.20 -12.89 5.19
N ILE A 63 -16.50 -13.37 4.15
CA ILE A 63 -16.73 -14.65 3.48
C ILE A 63 -15.86 -15.74 4.13
N LEU A 64 -14.61 -15.42 4.48
CA LEU A 64 -13.67 -16.34 5.14
C LEU A 64 -14.15 -16.74 6.55
N GLN A 65 -14.64 -15.80 7.36
CA GLN A 65 -15.23 -16.13 8.66
C GLN A 65 -16.42 -17.11 8.52
N LYS A 66 -17.26 -16.95 7.49
CA LYS A 66 -18.40 -17.86 7.21
C LYS A 66 -17.94 -19.26 6.78
N PHE A 67 -16.81 -19.37 6.08
CA PHE A 67 -16.16 -20.65 5.79
C PHE A 67 -15.72 -21.31 7.09
N THR A 68 -14.88 -20.64 7.88
CA THR A 68 -14.34 -21.17 9.14
C THR A 68 -15.44 -21.59 10.11
N ASP A 69 -16.48 -20.79 10.29
CA ASP A 69 -17.63 -21.14 11.15
C ASP A 69 -18.39 -22.38 10.68
N ARG A 70 -18.38 -22.69 9.38
CA ARG A 70 -19.02 -23.88 8.81
C ARG A 70 -18.12 -25.12 8.86
N THR A 71 -16.85 -25.00 8.43
CA THR A 71 -15.95 -26.15 8.17
C THR A 71 -15.11 -26.54 9.38
N LYS A 72 -14.85 -25.60 10.29
CA LYS A 72 -13.87 -25.73 11.39
C LYS A 72 -12.42 -25.87 10.90
N ILE A 73 -12.13 -25.27 9.75
CA ILE A 73 -10.79 -24.91 9.30
C ILE A 73 -10.55 -23.44 9.67
N GLY A 74 -9.50 -23.15 10.43
CA GLY A 74 -9.06 -21.79 10.72
C GLY A 74 -8.25 -21.21 9.55
N ILE A 75 -8.23 -19.90 9.43
CA ILE A 75 -7.41 -19.19 8.43
C ILE A 75 -6.66 -18.06 9.15
N GLU A 76 -5.36 -17.99 8.93
CA GLU A 76 -4.49 -16.88 9.31
C GLU A 76 -4.02 -16.21 8.02
N ILE A 77 -4.15 -14.89 7.93
CA ILE A 77 -3.71 -14.12 6.76
C ILE A 77 -2.74 -13.01 7.18
N ASP A 78 -1.64 -12.92 6.45
CA ASP A 78 -0.67 -11.83 6.51
C ASP A 78 -0.76 -11.08 5.16
N TYR A 79 -1.05 -9.77 5.16
CA TYR A 79 -1.28 -9.04 3.91
C TYR A 79 -0.04 -8.26 3.45
N LYS A 80 0.44 -8.56 2.24
CA LYS A 80 1.66 -7.97 1.67
C LYS A 80 1.44 -7.43 0.26
N GLY A 81 2.32 -6.52 -0.19
CA GLY A 81 2.37 -6.10 -1.59
C GLY A 81 2.68 -7.30 -2.48
N SER A 82 2.05 -7.40 -3.66
CA SER A 82 2.20 -8.61 -4.49
C SER A 82 3.62 -8.82 -5.03
N LEU A 83 4.48 -7.78 -5.03
CA LEU A 83 5.90 -7.93 -5.29
C LEU A 83 6.63 -8.63 -4.11
N ASP A 84 6.24 -8.36 -2.87
CA ASP A 84 6.83 -9.00 -1.69
C ASP A 84 6.36 -10.45 -1.54
N ILE A 85 5.08 -10.74 -1.84
CA ILE A 85 4.59 -12.12 -1.98
C ILE A 85 5.43 -12.90 -3.02
N MET A 86 5.82 -12.23 -4.11
CA MET A 86 6.64 -12.81 -5.18
C MET A 86 8.12 -13.01 -4.77
N ARG A 87 8.66 -12.12 -3.93
CA ARG A 87 10.00 -12.28 -3.32
C ARG A 87 10.03 -13.46 -2.36
N GLU A 88 9.13 -13.45 -1.38
CA GLU A 88 9.04 -14.42 -0.28
C GLU A 88 8.80 -15.84 -0.80
N MET A 89 7.95 -15.99 -1.82
CA MET A 89 7.73 -17.25 -2.56
C MET A 89 8.98 -17.78 -3.30
N GLY A 90 9.98 -16.93 -3.54
CA GLY A 90 11.27 -17.27 -4.15
C GLY A 90 12.38 -17.59 -3.15
N GLU A 91 12.14 -17.49 -1.84
CA GLU A 91 13.11 -17.80 -0.78
C GLU A 91 13.24 -19.32 -0.54
N GLU A 92 14.30 -19.75 0.17
CA GLU A 92 14.53 -21.18 0.43
C GLU A 92 13.50 -21.77 1.41
N GLU A 93 13.13 -21.01 2.44
CA GLU A 93 12.06 -21.30 3.38
C GLU A 93 10.88 -20.36 3.12
N PHE A 94 9.66 -20.90 3.13
CA PHE A 94 8.43 -20.13 2.92
C PHE A 94 7.40 -20.49 4.01
N ALA A 95 6.89 -19.49 4.71
CA ALA A 95 6.20 -19.69 5.99
C ALA A 95 4.70 -20.05 5.89
N TYR A 96 4.16 -20.16 4.67
CA TYR A 96 2.72 -20.22 4.39
C TYR A 96 2.31 -21.48 3.64
N ASP A 97 1.02 -21.80 3.74
CA ASP A 97 0.38 -22.94 3.08
C ASP A 97 -0.21 -22.56 1.72
N ALA A 98 -0.46 -21.27 1.49
CA ALA A 98 -1.04 -20.76 0.27
C ALA A 98 -0.60 -19.31 -0.03
N VAL A 99 -0.65 -18.98 -1.32
CA VAL A 99 -0.50 -17.62 -1.85
C VAL A 99 -1.82 -17.14 -2.43
N TRP A 100 -2.16 -15.88 -2.18
CA TRP A 100 -3.31 -15.21 -2.79
C TRP A 100 -2.99 -13.77 -3.23
N PRO A 101 -2.03 -13.56 -4.16
CA PRO A 101 -1.72 -12.23 -4.69
C PRO A 101 -2.84 -11.70 -5.58
N ALA A 102 -2.76 -10.42 -5.92
CA ALA A 102 -3.71 -9.76 -6.81
C ALA A 102 -3.76 -10.34 -8.24
N SER A 103 -2.65 -10.90 -8.73
CA SER A 103 -2.52 -11.42 -10.09
C SER A 103 -1.60 -12.64 -10.17
N SER A 104 -1.92 -13.53 -11.10
CA SER A 104 -1.12 -14.68 -11.54
C SER A 104 0.23 -14.31 -12.13
N LEU A 105 0.44 -13.04 -12.51
CA LEU A 105 1.75 -12.47 -12.82
C LEU A 105 2.79 -12.75 -11.72
N TRP A 106 2.40 -12.57 -10.46
CA TRP A 106 3.31 -12.64 -9.31
C TRP A 106 3.65 -14.08 -8.91
N ILE A 107 2.72 -15.02 -9.11
CA ILE A 107 3.00 -16.46 -9.03
C ILE A 107 3.95 -16.86 -10.17
N SER A 108 3.63 -16.46 -11.40
CA SER A 108 4.44 -16.79 -12.59
C SER A 108 5.86 -16.22 -12.54
N ALA A 109 6.05 -15.11 -11.83
CA ALA A 109 7.37 -14.54 -11.57
C ALA A 109 8.07 -15.24 -10.40
N GLY A 110 7.38 -15.47 -9.27
CA GLY A 110 7.99 -15.88 -8.00
C GLY A 110 8.24 -17.37 -7.84
N ASP A 111 7.42 -18.24 -8.45
CA ASP A 111 7.53 -19.70 -8.31
C ASP A 111 8.65 -20.31 -9.18
N THR A 112 9.87 -19.83 -8.97
CA THR A 112 11.12 -20.30 -9.57
C THR A 112 11.43 -21.76 -9.24
N ASN A 113 10.94 -22.24 -8.10
CA ASN A 113 11.14 -23.58 -7.58
C ASN A 113 10.00 -24.57 -7.92
N HIS A 114 8.95 -24.11 -8.62
CA HIS A 114 7.78 -24.90 -9.04
C HIS A 114 7.06 -25.64 -7.89
N ARG A 115 6.90 -24.93 -6.76
CA ARG A 115 6.26 -25.41 -5.53
C ARG A 115 4.78 -25.07 -5.48
N ILE A 116 4.28 -24.17 -6.32
CA ILE A 116 2.87 -23.75 -6.33
C ILE A 116 2.02 -24.71 -7.17
N LYS A 117 0.85 -25.10 -6.64
CA LYS A 117 -0.13 -25.94 -7.33
C LYS A 117 -1.57 -25.51 -7.06
N HIS A 118 -2.51 -26.16 -7.75
CA HIS A 118 -3.96 -25.91 -7.65
C HIS A 118 -4.39 -24.46 -7.90
N GLN A 119 -3.60 -23.64 -8.59
CA GLN A 119 -3.91 -22.24 -8.84
C GLN A 119 -5.28 -22.07 -9.52
N GLN A 120 -6.17 -21.28 -8.92
CA GLN A 120 -7.46 -20.87 -9.50
C GLN A 120 -7.72 -19.38 -9.23
N SER A 121 -8.05 -18.62 -10.28
CA SER A 121 -8.51 -17.23 -10.19
C SER A 121 -9.83 -17.17 -9.41
N ILE A 122 -9.85 -16.52 -8.23
CA ILE A 122 -11.05 -16.48 -7.37
C ILE A 122 -12.03 -15.39 -7.81
N SER A 123 -11.52 -14.27 -8.32
CA SER A 123 -12.31 -13.15 -8.81
C SER A 123 -11.51 -12.35 -9.83
N ILE A 124 -12.16 -11.62 -10.73
CA ILE A 124 -11.46 -10.77 -11.71
C ILE A 124 -11.89 -9.32 -11.52
N THR A 125 -10.92 -8.40 -11.48
CA THR A 125 -11.17 -6.95 -11.53
C THR A 125 -10.24 -6.31 -12.55
N PRO A 126 -10.77 -5.58 -13.56
CA PRO A 126 -9.97 -4.75 -14.43
C PRO A 126 -9.26 -3.62 -13.67
N ILE A 127 -8.16 -3.13 -14.23
CA ILE A 127 -7.56 -1.84 -13.90
C ILE A 127 -8.22 -0.78 -14.79
N VAL A 128 -8.67 0.32 -14.19
CA VAL A 128 -9.47 1.37 -14.84
C VAL A 128 -9.07 2.76 -14.36
N PHE A 129 -9.38 3.77 -15.17
CA PHE A 129 -9.41 5.15 -14.70
C PHE A 129 -10.79 5.46 -14.12
N GLY A 130 -10.84 6.09 -12.96
CA GLY A 130 -12.02 6.78 -12.45
C GLY A 130 -11.74 8.27 -12.46
N ILE A 131 -12.47 9.03 -13.26
CA ILE A 131 -12.31 10.49 -13.43
C ILE A 131 -13.59 11.16 -12.91
N LYS A 132 -13.51 12.29 -12.22
CA LYS A 132 -14.71 13.09 -11.86
C LYS A 132 -15.67 13.24 -13.05
N GLN A 133 -16.97 12.98 -12.84
CA GLN A 133 -17.97 12.94 -13.92
C GLN A 133 -17.94 14.21 -14.81
N SER A 134 -17.92 15.39 -14.19
CA SER A 134 -17.85 16.68 -14.89
C SER A 134 -16.55 16.87 -15.68
N LEU A 135 -15.41 16.39 -15.18
CA LEU A 135 -14.14 16.40 -15.90
C LEU A 135 -14.15 15.41 -17.08
N ALA A 136 -14.71 14.21 -16.90
CA ALA A 136 -14.90 13.23 -17.98
C ALA A 136 -15.83 13.77 -19.09
N GLU A 137 -16.86 14.55 -18.73
CA GLU A 137 -17.71 15.28 -19.67
C GLU A 137 -16.94 16.40 -20.38
N GLN A 138 -16.15 17.21 -19.65
CA GLN A 138 -15.32 18.29 -20.19
C GLN A 138 -14.24 17.80 -21.17
N LEU A 139 -13.63 16.64 -20.88
CA LEU A 139 -12.67 15.96 -21.76
C LEU A 139 -13.35 15.23 -22.94
N GLY A 140 -14.68 15.12 -22.93
CA GLY A 140 -15.45 14.41 -23.95
C GLY A 140 -15.15 12.91 -23.97
N PHE A 141 -14.92 12.31 -22.80
CA PHE A 141 -14.60 10.89 -22.62
C PHE A 141 -15.84 10.01 -22.39
N VAL A 142 -16.94 10.59 -21.89
CA VAL A 142 -18.23 9.92 -21.68
C VAL A 142 -18.83 9.40 -23.00
N ASP A 143 -19.51 8.25 -22.94
CA ASP A 143 -20.22 7.60 -24.06
C ASP A 143 -19.37 7.27 -25.32
N ARG A 144 -18.04 7.31 -25.22
CA ARG A 144 -17.12 6.89 -26.29
C ARG A 144 -16.09 5.86 -25.82
N LYS A 145 -15.36 5.29 -26.78
CA LYS A 145 -14.10 4.60 -26.51
C LYS A 145 -12.99 5.63 -26.30
N VAL A 146 -12.15 5.37 -25.30
CA VAL A 146 -11.02 6.21 -24.90
C VAL A 146 -9.74 5.38 -25.00
N ALA A 147 -8.68 5.98 -25.51
CA ALA A 147 -7.34 5.41 -25.58
C ALA A 147 -6.47 5.91 -24.42
N VAL A 148 -5.39 5.20 -24.06
CA VAL A 148 -4.32 5.76 -23.22
C VAL A 148 -3.72 7.02 -23.88
N ALA A 149 -3.72 7.09 -25.22
CA ALA A 149 -3.31 8.28 -25.97
C ALA A 149 -4.23 9.50 -25.76
N ASP A 150 -5.55 9.31 -25.52
CA ASP A 150 -6.45 10.43 -25.16
C ASP A 150 -6.10 10.99 -23.79
N ILE A 151 -5.75 10.11 -22.85
CA ILE A 151 -5.39 10.44 -21.47
C ILE A 151 -4.04 11.17 -21.44
N LEU A 152 -3.06 10.69 -22.22
CA LEU A 152 -1.78 11.36 -22.42
C LEU A 152 -1.94 12.78 -22.98
N GLU A 153 -2.86 12.99 -23.92
CA GLU A 153 -3.12 14.32 -24.49
C GLU A 153 -3.85 15.24 -23.49
N ALA A 154 -4.67 14.70 -22.57
CA ALA A 154 -5.25 15.48 -21.47
C ALA A 154 -4.18 15.93 -20.45
N ILE A 155 -3.21 15.06 -20.14
CA ILE A 155 -2.07 15.35 -19.26
C ILE A 155 -1.14 16.39 -19.90
N LYS A 156 -0.76 16.20 -21.17
CA LYS A 156 0.07 17.14 -21.96
C LYS A 156 -0.56 18.53 -22.20
N GLN A 157 -1.83 18.71 -21.86
CA GLN A 157 -2.56 19.98 -21.95
C GLN A 157 -2.88 20.59 -20.57
N ASP A 158 -2.32 20.05 -19.49
CA ASP A 158 -2.55 20.47 -18.09
C ASP A 158 -4.03 20.43 -17.68
N LYS A 159 -4.82 19.51 -18.26
CA LYS A 159 -6.27 19.39 -18.04
C LYS A 159 -6.68 18.34 -17.03
N MET A 160 -5.77 17.44 -16.66
CA MET A 160 -6.05 16.32 -15.75
C MET A 160 -4.75 15.81 -15.15
N SER A 161 -4.71 15.77 -13.82
CA SER A 161 -3.78 14.98 -13.02
C SER A 161 -4.42 13.64 -12.62
N PHE A 162 -3.66 12.70 -12.06
CA PHE A 162 -4.25 11.47 -11.50
C PHE A 162 -3.45 10.86 -10.36
N CYS A 163 -4.17 10.23 -9.43
CA CYS A 163 -3.59 9.43 -8.36
C CYS A 163 -3.35 7.99 -8.85
N MET A 164 -2.20 7.41 -8.53
CA MET A 164 -1.83 6.04 -8.93
C MET A 164 -0.98 5.38 -7.84
N THR A 165 -1.03 4.06 -7.71
CA THR A 165 -0.12 3.32 -6.84
C THR A 165 1.25 3.10 -7.49
N SER A 166 2.32 2.98 -6.71
CA SER A 166 3.67 2.75 -7.23
C SER A 166 3.76 1.41 -7.97
N ALA A 167 4.39 1.42 -9.16
CA ALA A 167 4.55 0.22 -9.97
C ALA A 167 5.56 -0.79 -9.39
N THR A 168 6.51 -0.34 -8.57
CA THR A 168 7.46 -1.23 -7.88
C THR A 168 6.94 -1.78 -6.55
N GLN A 169 5.84 -1.27 -6.00
CA GLN A 169 5.34 -1.69 -4.69
C GLN A 169 3.92 -2.30 -4.73
N SER A 170 3.17 -2.15 -5.82
CA SER A 170 1.77 -2.58 -5.92
C SER A 170 1.45 -3.30 -7.24
N ASN A 171 0.48 -4.22 -7.19
CA ASN A 171 -0.03 -4.88 -8.40
C ASN A 171 -0.80 -3.91 -9.31
N SER A 172 -1.63 -3.05 -8.74
CA SER A 172 -2.45 -2.08 -9.48
C SER A 172 -1.56 -1.11 -10.27
N GLY A 173 -0.51 -0.60 -9.64
CA GLY A 173 0.49 0.28 -10.25
C GLY A 173 1.27 -0.42 -11.36
N ALA A 174 1.78 -1.64 -11.09
CA ALA A 174 2.49 -2.42 -12.09
C ALA A 174 1.60 -2.73 -13.31
N SER A 175 0.36 -3.17 -13.05
CA SER A 175 -0.62 -3.52 -14.08
C SER A 175 -1.02 -2.32 -14.93
N ALA A 176 -1.19 -1.14 -14.33
CA ALA A 176 -1.43 0.11 -15.04
C ALA A 176 -0.23 0.51 -15.90
N TYR A 177 0.97 0.54 -15.30
CA TYR A 177 2.21 0.94 -15.95
C TYR A 177 2.55 0.05 -17.17
N ILE A 178 2.53 -1.27 -17.02
CA ILE A 178 2.73 -2.19 -18.16
C ILE A 178 1.61 -2.02 -19.19
N GLY A 179 0.38 -1.76 -18.75
CA GLY A 179 -0.73 -1.38 -19.63
C GLY A 179 -0.41 -0.15 -20.51
N PHE A 180 0.11 0.92 -19.90
CA PHE A 180 0.50 2.13 -20.61
C PHE A 180 1.60 1.87 -21.64
N LEU A 181 2.63 1.09 -21.29
CA LEU A 181 3.68 0.70 -22.25
C LEU A 181 3.09 -0.02 -23.47
N TYR A 182 2.20 -1.00 -23.27
CA TYR A 182 1.54 -1.70 -24.37
C TYR A 182 0.70 -0.74 -25.23
N ALA A 183 -0.07 0.16 -24.61
CA ALA A 183 -0.93 1.09 -25.35
C ALA A 183 -0.12 2.10 -26.19
N LEU A 184 0.96 2.67 -25.63
CA LEU A 184 1.84 3.60 -26.33
C LEU A 184 2.58 2.92 -27.51
N LEU A 185 2.83 1.62 -27.43
CA LEU A 185 3.35 0.78 -28.53
C LEU A 185 2.27 0.30 -29.52
N GLY A 186 0.99 0.68 -29.34
CA GLY A 186 -0.12 0.26 -30.21
C GLY A 186 -0.65 -1.16 -29.96
N ASN A 187 -0.36 -1.75 -28.79
CA ASN A 187 -0.69 -3.11 -28.34
C ASN A 187 0.01 -4.23 -29.14
N PRO A 188 1.34 -4.41 -28.97
CA PRO A 188 2.05 -5.55 -29.53
C PRO A 188 1.63 -6.88 -28.86
N ASP A 189 1.83 -8.00 -29.55
CA ASP A 189 1.58 -9.37 -29.03
C ASP A 189 2.44 -9.70 -27.79
N THR A 190 3.56 -8.99 -27.61
CA THR A 190 4.41 -8.98 -26.42
C THR A 190 5.25 -7.71 -26.42
N LEU A 191 5.49 -7.15 -25.24
CA LEU A 191 6.54 -6.16 -24.99
C LEU A 191 7.91 -6.86 -24.97
N THR A 192 8.95 -6.16 -25.39
CA THR A 192 10.36 -6.60 -25.42
C THR A 192 11.32 -5.50 -24.93
N SER A 193 12.57 -5.88 -24.66
CA SER A 193 13.66 -4.94 -24.33
C SER A 193 13.99 -3.95 -25.46
N GLU A 194 13.74 -4.32 -26.73
CA GLU A 194 13.94 -3.39 -27.86
C GLU A 194 12.88 -2.28 -27.86
N ASP A 195 11.63 -2.60 -27.48
CA ASP A 195 10.57 -1.60 -27.30
C ASP A 195 10.87 -0.68 -26.11
N LEU A 196 11.33 -1.24 -24.97
CA LEU A 196 11.72 -0.47 -23.78
C LEU A 196 12.88 0.50 -24.03
N ALA A 197 13.71 0.22 -25.04
CA ALA A 197 14.80 1.10 -25.48
C ALA A 197 14.35 2.18 -26.50
N ASP A 198 13.10 2.18 -26.95
CA ASP A 198 12.63 3.20 -27.90
C ASP A 198 12.47 4.58 -27.26
N SER A 199 13.09 5.57 -27.87
CA SER A 199 13.13 6.94 -27.37
C SER A 199 11.79 7.69 -27.44
N GLN A 200 10.85 7.29 -28.30
CA GLN A 200 9.50 7.88 -28.33
C GLN A 200 8.65 7.29 -27.20
N LEU A 201 8.70 5.96 -26.99
CA LEU A 201 8.06 5.31 -25.84
C LEU A 201 8.55 5.94 -24.52
N GLN A 202 9.86 6.09 -24.35
CA GLN A 202 10.47 6.69 -23.15
C GLN A 202 10.01 8.13 -22.92
N ALA A 203 9.85 8.93 -23.99
CA ALA A 203 9.36 10.29 -23.88
C ALA A 203 7.86 10.34 -23.53
N ASP A 204 7.03 9.49 -24.14
CA ASP A 204 5.59 9.47 -23.91
C ASP A 204 5.21 8.85 -22.56
N ILE A 205 5.92 7.83 -22.06
CA ILE A 205 5.65 7.27 -20.73
C ILE A 205 6.07 8.23 -19.61
N LYS A 206 7.20 8.96 -19.76
CA LYS A 206 7.55 10.08 -18.86
C LYS A 206 6.47 11.17 -18.89
N SER A 207 5.99 11.54 -20.08
CA SER A 207 4.91 12.54 -20.27
C SER A 207 3.54 12.09 -19.72
N LEU A 208 3.32 10.78 -19.57
CA LEU A 208 2.13 10.23 -18.92
C LEU A 208 2.31 10.25 -17.39
N LEU A 209 3.45 9.76 -16.90
CA LEU A 209 3.73 9.63 -15.46
C LEU A 209 4.00 10.98 -14.78
N SER A 210 4.32 12.05 -15.52
CA SER A 210 4.34 13.42 -14.98
C SER A 210 2.96 13.91 -14.55
N GLY A 211 1.87 13.31 -15.06
CA GLY A 211 0.50 13.55 -14.60
C GLY A 211 0.17 12.95 -13.23
N VAL A 212 1.07 12.13 -12.65
CA VAL A 212 0.88 11.57 -11.31
C VAL A 212 1.10 12.66 -10.26
N ASN A 213 0.04 13.02 -9.54
CA ASN A 213 0.07 13.98 -8.43
C ASN A 213 0.24 13.30 -7.05
N ARG A 214 -0.13 12.01 -6.95
CA ARG A 214 -0.11 11.21 -5.73
C ARG A 214 0.29 9.77 -6.04
N SER A 215 1.27 9.29 -5.29
CA SER A 215 1.74 7.90 -5.27
C SER A 215 1.20 7.17 -4.02
N SER A 216 1.19 5.83 -4.03
CA SER A 216 0.85 5.00 -2.86
C SER A 216 1.37 3.57 -3.00
N GLY A 217 1.83 2.98 -1.90
CA GLY A 217 2.14 1.54 -1.84
C GLY A 217 0.91 0.62 -1.80
N SER A 218 -0.29 1.15 -1.51
CA SER A 218 -1.52 0.36 -1.35
C SER A 218 -2.71 0.91 -2.15
N SER A 219 -3.40 0.00 -2.85
CA SER A 219 -4.58 0.28 -3.68
C SER A 219 -5.77 0.78 -2.85
N ASP A 220 -5.98 0.20 -1.67
CA ASP A 220 -7.07 0.57 -0.77
C ASP A 220 -6.83 1.92 -0.12
N TRP A 221 -5.58 2.19 0.31
CA TRP A 221 -5.20 3.49 0.86
C TRP A 221 -5.24 4.59 -0.20
N LEU A 222 -4.81 4.32 -1.44
CA LEU A 222 -4.94 5.30 -2.55
C LEU A 222 -6.41 5.73 -2.72
N LYS A 223 -7.33 4.78 -2.61
CA LYS A 223 -8.79 5.03 -2.68
C LYS A 223 -9.30 5.83 -1.47
N ASP A 224 -8.81 5.60 -0.26
CA ASP A 224 -9.23 6.38 0.92
C ASP A 224 -8.64 7.79 0.92
N MET A 225 -7.36 7.95 0.57
CA MET A 225 -6.68 9.23 0.36
C MET A 225 -7.39 10.05 -0.74
N PHE A 226 -7.76 9.42 -1.86
CA PHE A 226 -8.55 10.06 -2.92
C PHE A 226 -9.92 10.54 -2.43
N LEU A 227 -10.55 9.83 -1.49
CA LEU A 227 -11.84 10.19 -0.90
C LEU A 227 -11.75 11.31 0.16
N ASN A 228 -10.58 11.87 0.42
CA ASN A 228 -10.38 12.92 1.43
C ASN A 228 -10.07 14.31 0.85
N ASP A 229 -9.68 14.42 -0.43
CA ASP A 229 -9.31 15.70 -1.06
C ASP A 229 -9.71 15.77 -2.55
N ASP A 230 -9.57 16.94 -3.18
CA ASP A 230 -10.24 17.32 -4.43
C ASP A 230 -9.55 16.85 -5.73
N TYR A 231 -9.02 15.63 -5.77
CA TYR A 231 -8.26 15.11 -6.92
C TYR A 231 -9.11 14.88 -8.20
N ASP A 232 -8.51 15.05 -9.37
CA ASP A 232 -9.17 14.90 -10.69
C ASP A 232 -9.64 13.48 -11.01
N ALA A 233 -8.72 12.52 -10.82
CA ALA A 233 -8.85 11.14 -11.28
C ALA A 233 -7.96 10.18 -10.49
N MET A 234 -8.25 8.88 -10.56
CA MET A 234 -7.46 7.80 -9.98
C MET A 234 -7.34 6.63 -10.97
N VAL A 235 -6.21 5.93 -10.96
CA VAL A 235 -6.03 4.62 -11.62
C VAL A 235 -6.02 3.52 -10.56
N ASN A 236 -6.99 2.60 -10.63
CA ASN A 236 -7.16 1.56 -9.61
C ASN A 236 -8.03 0.39 -10.12
N TYR A 237 -8.31 -0.58 -9.25
CA TYR A 237 -9.24 -1.69 -9.53
C TYR A 237 -10.69 -1.19 -9.73
N GLU A 238 -11.41 -1.76 -10.70
CA GLU A 238 -12.87 -1.57 -10.89
C GLU A 238 -13.67 -1.72 -9.59
N ALA A 239 -13.35 -2.75 -8.78
CA ALA A 239 -14.01 -2.98 -7.49
C ALA A 239 -13.81 -1.81 -6.50
N LEU A 240 -12.65 -1.14 -6.52
CA LEU A 240 -12.38 0.00 -5.66
C LEU A 240 -13.00 1.29 -6.20
N MET A 241 -13.17 1.45 -7.51
CA MET A 241 -13.98 2.55 -8.08
C MET A 241 -15.46 2.40 -7.72
N ILE A 242 -16.00 1.18 -7.77
CA ILE A 242 -17.36 0.87 -7.29
C ILE A 242 -17.49 1.19 -5.79
N SER A 243 -16.45 0.91 -5.00
CA SER A 243 -16.43 1.26 -3.56
C SER A 243 -16.39 2.78 -3.33
N ALA A 244 -15.51 3.50 -4.04
CA ALA A 244 -15.41 4.96 -3.96
C ALA A 244 -16.72 5.66 -4.34
N ASN A 245 -17.34 5.28 -5.45
CA ASN A 245 -18.61 5.87 -5.88
C ASN A 245 -19.77 5.61 -4.89
N ARG A 246 -19.78 4.48 -4.18
CA ARG A 246 -20.72 4.23 -3.06
C ARG A 246 -20.50 5.16 -1.86
N VAL A 247 -19.26 5.60 -1.62
CA VAL A 247 -18.94 6.59 -0.56
C VAL A 247 -19.35 7.99 -1.00
N LEU A 248 -18.97 8.40 -2.21
CA LEU A 248 -19.27 9.72 -2.79
C LEU A 248 -20.78 9.96 -2.88
N GLU A 249 -21.54 9.05 -3.51
CA GLU A 249 -23.01 9.16 -3.63
C GLU A 249 -23.71 9.18 -2.26
N LYS A 250 -23.15 8.51 -1.24
CA LYS A 250 -23.68 8.50 0.13
C LYS A 250 -23.41 9.81 0.88
N ARG A 251 -22.30 10.49 0.60
CA ARG A 251 -22.00 11.84 1.12
C ARG A 251 -22.80 12.92 0.40
N GLY A 252 -23.14 12.68 -0.88
CA GLY A 252 -23.74 13.65 -1.79
C GLY A 252 -22.72 14.34 -2.70
N ASP A 253 -21.51 13.79 -2.76
CA ASP A 253 -20.38 14.30 -3.54
C ASP A 253 -20.47 13.83 -5.01
N GLU A 254 -19.64 14.41 -5.88
CA GLU A 254 -19.52 13.97 -7.28
C GLU A 254 -18.95 12.53 -7.37
N THR A 255 -19.55 11.71 -8.24
CA THR A 255 -19.05 10.35 -8.51
C THR A 255 -18.09 10.31 -9.69
N LEU A 256 -17.24 9.28 -9.74
CA LEU A 256 -16.31 9.03 -10.83
C LEU A 256 -16.99 8.35 -12.02
N HIS A 257 -16.74 8.85 -13.23
CA HIS A 257 -16.93 8.12 -14.47
C HIS A 257 -15.79 7.12 -14.65
N ILE A 258 -16.13 5.85 -14.81
CA ILE A 258 -15.17 4.75 -14.92
C ILE A 258 -14.90 4.47 -16.40
N ILE A 259 -13.63 4.53 -16.78
CA ILE A 259 -13.14 4.37 -18.14
C ILE A 259 -12.26 3.14 -18.21
N TYR A 260 -12.55 2.29 -19.19
CA TYR A 260 -11.71 1.20 -19.63
C TYR A 260 -10.99 1.66 -20.91
N PRO A 261 -9.69 1.99 -20.86
CA PRO A 261 -8.90 2.16 -22.08
C PRO A 261 -9.06 0.92 -22.97
N TYR A 262 -9.31 1.11 -24.26
CA TYR A 262 -9.47 -0.03 -25.18
C TYR A 262 -8.12 -0.66 -25.57
N ASP A 263 -7.04 0.07 -25.31
CA ASP A 263 -5.63 -0.27 -25.39
C ASP A 263 -5.04 -0.38 -23.98
N GLY A 264 -4.03 -1.23 -23.78
CA GLY A 264 -3.33 -1.33 -22.48
C GLY A 264 -4.14 -1.89 -21.31
N LEU A 265 -5.34 -2.42 -21.52
CA LEU A 265 -6.18 -2.90 -20.42
C LEU A 265 -5.53 -4.09 -19.69
N SER A 266 -5.29 -3.94 -18.38
CA SER A 266 -4.80 -5.00 -17.51
C SER A 266 -5.88 -5.54 -16.58
N LEU A 267 -5.77 -6.82 -16.20
CA LEU A 267 -6.68 -7.51 -15.29
C LEU A 267 -5.92 -8.07 -14.09
N ALA A 268 -6.49 -7.90 -12.90
CA ALA A 268 -6.11 -8.63 -11.70
C ALA A 268 -7.07 -9.82 -11.53
N ASP A 269 -6.54 -11.04 -11.50
CA ASP A 269 -7.31 -12.29 -11.49
C ASP A 269 -7.34 -12.99 -10.11
N SER A 270 -6.78 -12.37 -9.08
CA SER A 270 -6.86 -12.78 -7.66
C SER A 270 -6.73 -14.31 -7.48
N PRO A 271 -5.65 -14.95 -7.95
CA PRO A 271 -5.50 -16.40 -7.89
C PRO A 271 -5.16 -16.87 -6.49
N LEU A 272 -5.93 -17.83 -5.98
CA LEU A 272 -5.59 -18.60 -4.79
C LEU A 272 -4.89 -19.88 -5.21
N ALA A 273 -3.69 -20.14 -4.68
CA ALA A 273 -2.88 -21.31 -5.01
C ALA A 273 -2.19 -21.90 -3.77
N TYR A 274 -1.96 -23.21 -3.76
CA TYR A 274 -1.39 -23.95 -2.63
C TYR A 274 0.13 -24.07 -2.77
N TYR A 275 0.86 -23.90 -1.68
CA TYR A 275 2.31 -24.09 -1.62
C TYR A 275 2.65 -25.53 -1.23
N THR A 276 3.64 -26.13 -1.91
CA THR A 276 4.08 -27.51 -1.66
C THR A 276 5.39 -27.53 -0.86
N PRO A 277 5.35 -27.75 0.47
CA PRO A 277 6.55 -27.93 1.29
C PRO A 277 7.26 -29.26 1.00
N ASP A 278 8.53 -29.37 1.39
CA ASP A 278 9.36 -30.59 1.20
C ASP A 278 8.81 -31.83 1.90
N GLN A 279 8.01 -31.63 2.94
CA GLN A 279 7.26 -32.68 3.63
C GLN A 279 5.77 -32.37 3.42
N PRO A 280 5.08 -33.04 2.46
CA PRO A 280 3.68 -32.77 2.18
C PRO A 280 2.77 -32.97 3.40
N ASP A 281 1.86 -32.02 3.60
CA ASP A 281 0.78 -32.10 4.59
C ASP A 281 -0.55 -32.27 3.83
N ASP A 282 -0.99 -33.53 3.69
CA ASP A 282 -2.24 -33.89 3.01
C ASP A 282 -3.47 -33.22 3.67
N ALA A 283 -3.42 -32.92 4.97
CA ALA A 283 -4.53 -32.33 5.71
C ALA A 283 -4.64 -30.81 5.46
N LYS A 284 -3.51 -30.12 5.29
CA LYS A 284 -3.48 -28.74 4.79
C LYS A 284 -3.93 -28.67 3.34
N GLU A 285 -3.52 -29.61 2.49
CA GLU A 285 -3.94 -29.64 1.08
C GLU A 285 -5.45 -29.90 0.93
N GLU A 286 -6.02 -30.85 1.69
CA GLU A 286 -7.47 -31.07 1.72
C GLU A 286 -8.23 -29.84 2.23
N ALA A 287 -7.74 -29.19 3.30
CA ALA A 287 -8.33 -27.97 3.85
C ALA A 287 -8.28 -26.79 2.87
N PHE A 288 -7.18 -26.62 2.15
CA PHE A 288 -7.04 -25.62 1.08
C PHE A 288 -8.04 -25.88 -0.06
N LEU A 289 -8.19 -27.13 -0.49
CA LEU A 289 -9.12 -27.50 -1.55
C LEU A 289 -10.58 -27.29 -1.13
N GLU A 290 -10.93 -27.49 0.16
CA GLU A 290 -12.26 -27.11 0.67
C GLU A 290 -12.47 -25.59 0.64
N LEU A 291 -11.47 -24.78 1.01
CA LEU A 291 -11.53 -23.31 0.94
C LEU A 291 -11.70 -22.82 -0.50
N GLN A 292 -10.88 -23.30 -1.43
CA GLN A 292 -10.95 -22.92 -2.83
C GLN A 292 -12.30 -23.34 -3.46
N SER A 293 -12.77 -24.56 -3.17
CA SER A 293 -14.09 -25.06 -3.60
C SER A 293 -15.24 -24.22 -3.04
N TYR A 294 -15.14 -23.78 -1.77
CA TYR A 294 -16.09 -22.85 -1.16
C TYR A 294 -16.10 -21.50 -1.89
N LEU A 295 -14.93 -20.88 -2.10
CA LEU A 295 -14.80 -19.58 -2.77
C LEU A 295 -15.30 -19.59 -4.22
N LEU A 296 -15.08 -20.70 -4.95
CA LEU A 296 -15.56 -20.88 -6.33
C LEU A 296 -17.04 -21.28 -6.43
N SER A 297 -17.72 -21.59 -5.31
CA SER A 297 -19.12 -21.98 -5.32
C SER A 297 -20.05 -20.82 -5.71
N GLU A 298 -21.13 -21.10 -6.46
CA GLU A 298 -22.04 -20.10 -7.04
C GLU A 298 -22.56 -19.08 -6.01
N SER A 299 -22.92 -19.53 -4.81
CA SER A 299 -23.44 -18.67 -3.74
C SER A 299 -22.37 -17.80 -3.07
N VAL A 300 -21.09 -18.15 -3.20
CA VAL A 300 -19.95 -17.35 -2.71
C VAL A 300 -19.44 -16.42 -3.81
N GLN A 301 -19.35 -16.88 -5.05
CA GLN A 301 -19.10 -16.02 -6.23
C GLN A 301 -20.15 -14.90 -6.35
N SER A 302 -21.40 -15.16 -5.99
CA SER A 302 -22.45 -14.11 -5.92
C SER A 302 -22.21 -13.11 -4.78
N GLN A 303 -21.68 -13.53 -3.62
CA GLN A 303 -21.27 -12.61 -2.55
C GLN A 303 -20.01 -11.81 -2.93
N ILE A 304 -19.03 -12.43 -3.59
CA ILE A 304 -17.86 -11.76 -4.16
C ILE A 304 -18.30 -10.65 -5.13
N GLN A 305 -19.30 -10.90 -5.98
CA GLN A 305 -19.84 -9.87 -6.88
C GLN A 305 -20.50 -8.68 -6.19
N GLN A 306 -20.96 -8.82 -4.95
CA GLN A 306 -21.53 -7.68 -4.19
C GLN A 306 -20.45 -6.69 -3.75
N THR A 307 -19.19 -7.13 -3.71
CA THR A 307 -18.00 -6.30 -3.43
C THR A 307 -17.49 -5.50 -4.66
N GLY A 308 -18.13 -5.64 -5.83
CA GLY A 308 -17.71 -4.98 -7.07
C GLY A 308 -16.66 -5.75 -7.89
N ARG A 309 -16.22 -6.93 -7.45
CA ARG A 309 -15.35 -7.83 -8.23
C ARG A 309 -16.18 -8.67 -9.20
N ARG A 310 -15.68 -8.96 -10.41
CA ARG A 310 -16.32 -9.94 -11.31
C ARG A 310 -16.03 -11.37 -10.81
N ASN A 311 -16.78 -12.36 -11.29
CA ASN A 311 -16.50 -13.76 -10.92
C ASN A 311 -15.14 -14.24 -11.47
N SER A 312 -14.73 -15.44 -11.07
CA SER A 312 -13.56 -16.18 -11.56
C SER A 312 -13.44 -16.30 -13.09
N TYR A 313 -14.50 -16.00 -13.86
CA TYR A 313 -14.53 -16.01 -15.32
C TYR A 313 -14.66 -14.61 -15.95
N GLY A 314 -14.45 -13.53 -15.19
CA GLY A 314 -14.52 -12.15 -15.70
C GLY A 314 -15.93 -11.63 -15.99
N LYS A 315 -16.97 -12.32 -15.48
CA LYS A 315 -18.38 -12.03 -15.77
C LYS A 315 -19.14 -11.57 -14.53
N VAL A 316 -20.22 -10.85 -14.77
CA VAL A 316 -21.21 -10.44 -13.76
C VAL A 316 -22.47 -11.28 -13.94
N THR A 317 -23.07 -11.75 -12.85
CA THR A 317 -24.34 -12.51 -12.91
C THR A 317 -25.53 -11.56 -12.95
N GLU A 318 -26.63 -11.99 -13.56
CA GLU A 318 -27.87 -11.20 -13.70
C GLU A 318 -28.34 -10.63 -12.35
N SER A 319 -28.24 -11.43 -11.28
CA SER A 319 -28.61 -11.06 -9.91
C SER A 319 -27.78 -9.95 -9.27
N ASN A 320 -26.58 -9.65 -9.79
CA ASN A 320 -25.68 -8.64 -9.25
C ASN A 320 -25.39 -7.50 -10.24
N ARG A 321 -26.09 -7.43 -11.39
CA ARG A 321 -25.94 -6.31 -12.37
C ARG A 321 -26.13 -4.93 -11.74
N ASN A 322 -26.96 -4.81 -10.70
CA ASN A 322 -27.18 -3.58 -9.95
C ASN A 322 -25.95 -3.06 -9.18
N VAL A 323 -24.90 -3.88 -9.02
CA VAL A 323 -23.60 -3.44 -8.50
C VAL A 323 -22.80 -2.71 -9.56
N PHE A 324 -22.93 -3.13 -10.82
CA PHE A 324 -22.17 -2.65 -11.97
C PHE A 324 -22.98 -1.60 -12.74
N ARG A 325 -23.18 -0.46 -12.09
CA ARG A 325 -24.03 0.66 -12.51
C ARG A 325 -23.48 1.35 -13.76
N LYS A 326 -24.23 1.26 -14.87
CA LYS A 326 -23.83 1.86 -16.16
C LYS A 326 -23.72 3.38 -16.09
N GLU A 327 -24.49 4.04 -15.22
CA GLU A 327 -24.38 5.49 -14.98
C GLU A 327 -23.00 5.93 -14.46
N TRP A 328 -22.20 5.00 -13.90
CA TRP A 328 -20.80 5.22 -13.51
C TRP A 328 -19.81 4.81 -14.60
N GLY A 329 -20.24 4.59 -15.85
CA GLY A 329 -19.39 4.16 -16.97
C GLY A 329 -19.10 2.65 -17.05
N LEU A 330 -19.55 1.86 -16.06
CA LEU A 330 -19.22 0.43 -15.95
C LEU A 330 -19.74 -0.41 -17.13
N ASP A 331 -18.84 -1.17 -17.77
CA ASP A 331 -19.16 -2.04 -18.92
C ASP A 331 -18.93 -3.52 -18.59
N ILE A 332 -20.03 -4.27 -18.55
CA ILE A 332 -20.08 -5.70 -18.26
C ILE A 332 -20.50 -6.55 -19.48
N GLU A 333 -20.66 -5.92 -20.65
CA GLU A 333 -21.07 -6.57 -21.90
C GLU A 333 -19.90 -6.67 -22.91
N THR A 334 -19.00 -5.68 -22.94
CA THR A 334 -17.77 -5.76 -23.74
C THR A 334 -16.83 -6.84 -23.19
N PRO A 335 -16.35 -7.78 -24.02
CA PRO A 335 -15.32 -8.74 -23.60
C PRO A 335 -14.04 -8.04 -23.16
N LEU A 336 -13.55 -8.39 -21.97
CA LEU A 336 -12.29 -7.88 -21.43
C LEU A 336 -11.11 -8.38 -22.29
N SER A 337 -10.64 -7.52 -23.19
CA SER A 337 -9.46 -7.77 -24.04
C SER A 337 -8.22 -7.30 -23.31
N SER A 338 -7.65 -8.15 -22.44
CA SER A 338 -6.46 -7.79 -21.68
C SER A 338 -5.20 -7.81 -22.53
N ILE A 339 -4.18 -7.05 -22.12
CA ILE A 339 -2.81 -7.30 -22.56
C ILE A 339 -2.37 -8.72 -22.16
N LYS A 340 -1.39 -9.26 -22.88
CA LYS A 340 -0.64 -10.45 -22.47
C LYS A 340 0.62 -9.98 -21.75
N MET A 341 0.80 -10.35 -20.49
CA MET A 341 1.97 -9.94 -19.70
C MET A 341 3.30 -10.36 -20.36
N PRO A 342 4.38 -9.54 -20.22
CA PRO A 342 5.71 -9.85 -20.76
C PRO A 342 6.39 -11.01 -20.04
N SER A 343 7.59 -11.41 -20.52
CA SER A 343 8.46 -12.33 -19.79
C SER A 343 8.94 -11.73 -18.46
N ARG A 344 9.39 -12.56 -17.52
CA ARG A 344 9.94 -12.10 -16.23
C ARG A 344 11.07 -11.08 -16.43
N ASP A 345 11.98 -11.33 -17.35
CA ASP A 345 13.15 -10.46 -17.57
C ASP A 345 12.71 -9.06 -18.05
N VAL A 346 11.82 -9.00 -19.06
CA VAL A 346 11.28 -7.74 -19.61
C VAL A 346 10.36 -7.02 -18.62
N LEU A 347 9.61 -7.76 -17.79
CA LEU A 347 8.83 -7.19 -16.69
C LEU A 347 9.73 -6.45 -15.70
N PHE A 348 10.82 -7.10 -15.26
CA PHE A 348 11.73 -6.53 -14.26
C PHE A 348 12.58 -5.39 -14.85
N GLU A 349 12.96 -5.47 -16.12
CA GLU A 349 13.56 -4.36 -16.87
C GLU A 349 12.61 -3.15 -16.91
N ALA A 350 11.33 -3.36 -17.28
CA ALA A 350 10.34 -2.30 -17.27
C ALA A 350 10.14 -1.68 -15.87
N LEU A 351 10.06 -2.49 -14.81
CA LEU A 351 9.91 -1.99 -13.44
C LEU A 351 11.16 -1.23 -12.93
N HIS A 352 12.36 -1.65 -13.34
CA HIS A 352 13.60 -0.92 -13.04
C HIS A 352 13.65 0.43 -13.77
N LEU A 353 13.21 0.49 -15.03
CA LEU A 353 13.09 1.74 -15.79
C LEU A 353 12.02 2.68 -15.21
N TYR A 354 10.90 2.15 -14.70
CA TYR A 354 9.94 2.96 -13.92
C TYR A 354 10.63 3.63 -12.74
N GLN A 355 11.34 2.85 -11.93
CA GLN A 355 11.97 3.30 -10.69
C GLN A 355 13.04 4.37 -10.92
N THR A 356 13.90 4.15 -11.92
CA THR A 356 15.12 4.94 -12.14
C THR A 356 15.01 6.02 -13.21
N GLN A 357 13.98 6.00 -14.07
CA GLN A 357 13.92 6.90 -15.23
C GLN A 357 12.53 7.45 -15.56
N PHE A 358 11.44 6.68 -15.42
CA PHE A 358 10.14 7.10 -15.98
C PHE A 358 9.18 7.70 -14.96
N ARG A 359 9.27 7.35 -13.67
CA ARG A 359 8.45 7.98 -12.63
C ARG A 359 8.83 9.45 -12.47
N LYS A 360 7.88 10.27 -12.01
CA LYS A 360 8.14 11.64 -11.57
C LYS A 360 9.15 11.62 -10.41
N PRO A 361 10.24 12.42 -10.43
CA PRO A 361 11.30 12.33 -9.43
C PRO A 361 10.81 12.75 -8.04
N SER A 362 11.27 12.06 -7.00
CA SER A 362 10.99 12.42 -5.60
C SER A 362 11.65 13.74 -5.20
N PHE A 363 10.94 14.56 -4.42
CA PHE A 363 11.50 15.57 -3.53
C PHE A 363 11.17 15.16 -2.10
N THR A 364 12.06 14.44 -1.43
CA THR A 364 11.80 13.91 -0.09
C THR A 364 12.54 14.73 0.97
N VAL A 365 11.81 15.23 1.99
CA VAL A 365 12.42 15.78 3.21
C VAL A 365 12.30 14.75 4.34
N TYR A 366 13.41 14.09 4.68
CA TYR A 366 13.49 13.16 5.79
C TYR A 366 13.76 13.93 7.09
N CYS A 367 12.87 13.83 8.06
CA CYS A 367 13.06 14.36 9.41
C CYS A 367 13.52 13.21 10.30
N LEU A 368 14.81 13.20 10.65
CA LEU A 368 15.50 12.10 11.30
C LEU A 368 15.76 12.42 12.77
N ASP A 369 15.14 11.68 13.68
CA ASP A 369 15.31 11.83 15.11
C ASP A 369 16.72 11.41 15.57
N PHE A 370 17.39 12.33 16.27
CA PHE A 370 18.66 12.14 16.97
C PHE A 370 18.56 12.71 18.41
N SER A 371 17.40 12.53 19.05
CA SER A 371 17.08 12.87 20.45
C SER A 371 17.81 12.00 21.48
N GLY A 372 17.54 12.21 22.76
CA GLY A 372 18.16 11.43 23.84
C GLY A 372 17.67 9.98 23.97
N SER A 373 16.46 9.64 23.51
CA SER A 373 15.88 8.28 23.58
C SER A 373 16.56 7.33 22.61
N MET A 374 16.75 7.78 21.37
CA MET A 374 17.43 7.10 20.25
C MET A 374 18.81 6.49 20.59
N SER A 375 19.46 6.89 21.69
CA SER A 375 20.80 6.46 22.12
C SER A 375 20.90 4.95 22.45
N GLY A 376 21.14 4.13 21.43
CA GLY A 376 21.35 2.69 21.58
C GLY A 376 20.84 1.94 20.36
N ASP A 377 19.76 1.18 20.55
CA ASP A 377 19.21 0.33 19.50
C ASP A 377 18.47 1.15 18.43
N GLY A 378 17.71 2.18 18.80
CA GLY A 378 17.07 3.11 17.84
C GLY A 378 18.06 3.80 16.89
N GLU A 379 19.23 4.24 17.37
CA GLU A 379 20.31 4.79 16.53
C GLU A 379 20.81 3.77 15.51
N GLN A 380 20.97 2.51 15.92
CA GLN A 380 21.42 1.42 15.05
C GLN A 380 20.35 1.07 14.01
N GLU A 381 19.08 1.00 14.42
CA GLU A 381 17.94 0.71 13.55
C GLU A 381 17.70 1.82 12.53
N LEU A 382 17.75 3.09 12.94
CA LEU A 382 17.59 4.23 12.03
C LEU A 382 18.72 4.28 10.99
N LYS A 383 19.97 4.09 11.42
CA LYS A 383 21.12 4.04 10.50
C LYS A 383 21.06 2.82 9.58
N TYR A 384 20.60 1.67 10.08
CA TYR A 384 20.35 0.49 9.26
C TYR A 384 19.25 0.75 8.23
N ALA A 385 18.11 1.32 8.60
CA ALA A 385 17.03 1.66 7.67
C ALA A 385 17.50 2.65 6.58
N LEU A 386 18.24 3.70 6.95
CA LEU A 386 18.87 4.63 6.00
C LEU A 386 19.81 3.92 5.02
N SER A 387 20.60 2.94 5.51
CA SER A 387 21.47 2.13 4.65
C SER A 387 20.71 1.32 3.59
N GLN A 388 19.42 1.02 3.78
CA GLN A 388 18.61 0.25 2.82
C GLN A 388 18.10 1.07 1.63
N ILE A 389 18.05 2.41 1.73
CA ILE A 389 17.63 3.29 0.62
C ILE A 389 18.77 4.14 0.05
N MET A 390 19.74 4.55 0.87
CA MET A 390 20.82 5.43 0.44
C MET A 390 21.92 4.63 -0.30
N LEU A 391 22.28 3.45 0.20
CA LEU A 391 23.25 2.58 -0.47
C LEU A 391 22.55 1.80 -1.60
N GLN A 392 22.87 2.15 -2.86
CA GLN A 392 22.10 1.68 -4.01
C GLN A 392 22.19 0.16 -4.26
N GLU A 393 23.21 -0.54 -3.73
CA GLU A 393 23.29 -2.01 -3.75
C GLU A 393 22.21 -2.67 -2.87
N ASN A 394 21.84 -2.05 -1.74
CA ASN A 394 20.72 -2.50 -0.91
C ASN A 394 19.38 -2.11 -1.56
N ALA A 395 19.26 -0.86 -1.99
CA ALA A 395 18.04 -0.33 -2.60
C ALA A 395 17.62 -1.11 -3.87
N ALA A 396 18.59 -1.63 -4.65
CA ALA A 396 18.35 -2.46 -5.82
C ALA A 396 17.61 -3.78 -5.50
N GLN A 397 17.91 -4.42 -4.37
CA GLN A 397 17.24 -5.66 -3.94
C GLN A 397 15.74 -5.40 -3.65
N LEU A 398 15.44 -4.21 -3.14
CA LEU A 398 14.11 -3.77 -2.75
C LEU A 398 13.35 -3.00 -3.87
N MET A 399 13.96 -2.76 -5.03
CA MET A 399 13.44 -1.85 -6.08
C MET A 399 13.12 -0.44 -5.56
N LEU A 400 13.95 0.07 -4.64
CA LEU A 400 13.87 1.40 -4.03
C LEU A 400 14.94 2.36 -4.54
N GLN A 401 15.58 2.03 -5.67
CA GLN A 401 16.68 2.79 -6.25
C GLN A 401 16.27 4.23 -6.52
N ALA A 402 17.18 5.17 -6.25
CA ALA A 402 16.96 6.57 -6.59
C ALA A 402 17.16 6.79 -8.09
N SER A 403 16.32 7.65 -8.70
CA SER A 403 16.66 8.32 -9.96
C SER A 403 17.65 9.45 -9.67
N PRO A 404 18.69 9.70 -10.51
CA PRO A 404 19.64 10.81 -10.33
C PRO A 404 18.96 12.18 -10.15
N ASP A 405 17.80 12.37 -10.79
CA ASP A 405 17.00 13.60 -10.73
C ASP A 405 16.25 13.79 -9.39
N GLU A 406 16.34 12.86 -8.43
CA GLU A 406 15.71 12.99 -7.10
C GLU A 406 16.42 14.02 -6.20
N VAL A 407 15.65 14.70 -5.36
CA VAL A 407 16.14 15.56 -4.28
C VAL A 407 15.84 14.93 -2.93
N ASN A 408 16.89 14.66 -2.16
CA ASN A 408 16.83 14.10 -0.81
C ASN A 408 17.36 15.14 0.19
N TYR A 409 16.48 15.70 1.02
CA TYR A 409 16.82 16.65 2.08
C TYR A 409 16.72 15.96 3.43
N PHE A 410 17.71 16.12 4.31
CA PHE A 410 17.79 15.48 5.61
C PHE A 410 17.85 16.53 6.71
N LEU A 411 16.79 16.61 7.51
CA LEU A 411 16.72 17.42 8.74
C LEU A 411 17.00 16.48 9.92
N LEU A 412 18.16 16.62 10.57
CA LEU A 412 18.52 15.82 11.74
C LEU A 412 18.19 16.64 12.98
N PHE A 413 17.31 16.12 13.85
CA PHE A 413 16.73 16.93 14.93
C PHE A 413 16.87 16.30 16.32
N ASN A 414 16.75 17.15 17.33
CA ASN A 414 16.48 16.76 18.72
C ASN A 414 15.64 17.87 19.38
N SER A 415 16.19 18.64 20.32
CA SER A 415 15.50 19.84 20.86
C SER A 415 15.37 20.98 19.85
N ASP A 416 16.12 20.89 18.75
CA ASP A 416 16.13 21.76 17.58
C ASP A 416 16.69 20.97 16.38
N VAL A 417 16.57 21.51 15.16
CA VAL A 417 17.24 20.93 13.98
C VAL A 417 18.74 21.22 14.07
N VAL A 418 19.53 20.17 14.33
CA VAL A 418 20.97 20.27 14.63
C VAL A 418 21.87 20.09 13.42
N ASP A 419 21.37 19.55 12.30
CA ASP A 419 22.08 19.50 11.01
C ASP A 419 21.08 19.46 9.84
N GLU A 420 21.43 20.09 8.73
CA GLU A 420 20.63 20.15 7.50
C GLU A 420 21.52 19.72 6.31
N ARG A 421 21.12 18.68 5.58
CA ARG A 421 21.85 18.22 4.38
C ARG A 421 20.93 18.06 3.18
N MET A 422 21.49 18.29 2.00
CA MET A 422 20.85 18.03 0.70
C MET A 422 21.75 17.08 -0.09
N SER A 423 21.16 16.08 -0.72
CA SER A 423 21.78 15.11 -1.61
C SER A 423 20.88 14.93 -2.84
N SER A 424 21.49 14.69 -3.99
CA SER A 424 20.81 14.20 -5.19
C SER A 424 20.41 12.72 -5.04
N GLY A 425 19.92 12.09 -6.12
CA GLY A 425 19.78 10.64 -6.22
C GLY A 425 21.03 9.91 -6.73
N GLU A 426 22.14 10.61 -7.02
CA GLU A 426 23.36 9.97 -7.51
C GLU A 426 24.00 9.06 -6.44
N PRO A 427 24.47 7.84 -6.77
CA PRO A 427 24.93 6.86 -5.78
C PRO A 427 26.07 7.36 -4.88
N GLU A 428 27.03 8.11 -5.44
CA GLU A 428 28.19 8.65 -4.71
C GLU A 428 27.78 9.76 -3.72
N ASP A 429 26.78 10.58 -4.06
CA ASP A 429 26.25 11.66 -3.22
C ASP A 429 25.44 11.10 -2.04
N LEU A 430 24.59 10.10 -2.32
CA LEU A 430 23.85 9.37 -1.30
C LEU A 430 24.78 8.61 -0.34
N GLU A 431 25.82 7.93 -0.84
CA GLU A 431 26.80 7.22 0.01
C GLU A 431 27.59 8.20 0.89
N GLN A 432 28.07 9.33 0.34
CA GLN A 432 28.76 10.36 1.11
C GLN A 432 27.84 11.00 2.17
N THR A 433 26.58 11.26 1.83
CA THR A 433 25.59 11.83 2.76
C THR A 433 25.25 10.82 3.87
N TYR A 434 25.12 9.53 3.54
CA TYR A 434 24.93 8.45 4.52
C TYR A 434 26.12 8.33 5.48
N GLU A 435 27.36 8.40 5.00
CA GLU A 435 28.55 8.43 5.87
C GLU A 435 28.54 9.62 6.84
N LEU A 436 28.07 10.80 6.41
CA LEU A 436 28.01 12.01 7.25
C LEU A 436 26.89 11.93 8.30
N ILE A 437 25.73 11.36 7.95
CA ILE A 437 24.64 11.09 8.91
C ILE A 437 25.07 10.04 9.93
N SER A 438 25.75 8.97 9.49
CA SER A 438 26.21 7.87 10.34
C SER A 438 27.16 8.28 11.46
N ARG A 439 27.82 9.45 11.35
CA ARG A 439 28.78 10.00 12.33
C ARG A 439 28.14 10.91 13.39
N ILE A 440 26.84 11.18 13.32
CA ILE A 440 26.11 11.96 14.32
C ILE A 440 25.60 11.04 15.43
N TYR A 441 25.62 11.55 16.67
CA TYR A 441 25.23 10.83 17.87
C TYR A 441 23.97 11.44 18.51
N PRO A 442 23.02 10.63 18.98
CA PRO A 442 21.79 11.13 19.58
C PRO A 442 22.00 11.83 20.93
N ARG A 443 21.20 12.86 21.20
CA ARG A 443 21.26 13.73 22.40
C ARG A 443 20.05 14.67 22.47
N GLY A 444 19.71 15.19 23.65
CA GLY A 444 18.70 16.26 23.78
C GLY A 444 17.26 15.74 23.95
N GLY A 445 16.27 16.59 23.69
CA GLY A 445 14.86 16.23 23.58
C GLY A 445 14.45 15.96 22.13
N THR A 446 13.16 16.12 21.82
CA THR A 446 12.54 15.71 20.54
C THR A 446 11.49 16.75 20.11
N ASP A 447 11.81 17.59 19.14
CA ASP A 447 10.95 18.67 18.61
C ASP A 447 10.36 18.25 17.26
N ILE A 448 9.34 17.39 17.35
CA ILE A 448 8.62 16.78 16.21
C ILE A 448 7.92 17.88 15.43
N TYR A 449 7.15 18.73 16.11
CA TYR A 449 6.39 19.80 15.45
C TYR A 449 7.30 20.88 14.85
N GLY A 450 8.33 21.31 15.57
CA GLY A 450 9.27 22.32 15.03
C GLY A 450 10.01 21.82 13.79
N THR A 451 10.40 20.54 13.78
CA THR A 451 11.05 19.91 12.61
C THR A 451 10.07 19.70 11.44
N ALA A 452 8.83 19.29 11.71
CA ALA A 452 7.80 19.18 10.68
C ALA A 452 7.48 20.56 10.05
N ILE A 453 7.41 21.63 10.85
CA ILE A 453 7.29 23.00 10.36
C ILE A 453 8.51 23.38 9.49
N ARG A 454 9.73 23.06 9.96
CA ARG A 454 10.97 23.33 9.21
C ARG A 454 11.02 22.61 7.86
N ALA A 455 10.48 21.40 7.74
CA ALA A 455 10.37 20.69 6.47
C ALA A 455 9.51 21.43 5.44
N LEU A 456 8.38 22.00 5.87
CA LEU A 456 7.52 22.84 5.02
C LEU A 456 8.22 24.14 4.63
N GLU A 457 9.01 24.76 5.52
CA GLU A 457 9.83 25.93 5.18
C GLU A 457 10.91 25.61 4.15
N VAL A 458 11.57 24.46 4.25
CA VAL A 458 12.55 24.00 3.25
C VAL A 458 11.86 23.86 1.90
N MET A 459 10.76 23.11 1.81
CA MET A 459 9.99 22.96 0.56
C MET A 459 9.44 24.29 0.01
N SER A 460 9.16 25.27 0.88
CA SER A 460 8.73 26.62 0.46
C SER A 460 9.82 27.40 -0.30
N SER A 461 11.08 26.94 -0.27
CA SER A 461 12.21 27.58 -0.96
C SER A 461 12.55 26.96 -2.32
N TYR A 462 11.79 25.95 -2.76
CA TYR A 462 11.95 25.28 -4.07
C TYR A 462 10.64 25.32 -4.89
N GLU A 463 10.79 25.26 -6.20
CA GLU A 463 9.73 24.77 -7.10
C GLU A 463 9.71 23.24 -6.95
N ILE A 464 8.59 22.70 -6.48
CA ILE A 464 8.41 21.25 -6.22
C ILE A 464 7.34 20.62 -7.13
N GLU A 465 6.74 21.44 -7.99
CA GLU A 465 5.68 21.10 -8.92
C GLU A 465 6.12 20.07 -9.99
N ASP A 466 7.41 20.07 -10.37
CA ASP A 466 8.03 19.07 -11.25
C ASP A 466 8.32 17.73 -10.56
N TYR A 467 8.13 17.63 -9.24
CA TYR A 467 8.48 16.46 -8.41
C TYR A 467 7.24 15.74 -7.85
N SER A 468 7.48 14.57 -7.25
CA SER A 468 6.65 13.97 -6.20
C SER A 468 7.19 14.44 -4.83
N PRO A 469 6.66 15.52 -4.23
CA PRO A 469 7.09 15.96 -2.90
C PRO A 469 6.52 15.08 -1.78
N ALA A 470 7.29 14.83 -0.72
CA ALA A 470 6.81 14.29 0.55
C ALA A 470 7.75 14.64 1.72
N VAL A 471 7.19 14.78 2.92
CA VAL A 471 7.96 14.74 4.17
C VAL A 471 7.85 13.34 4.76
N ILE A 472 8.97 12.79 5.26
CA ILE A 472 9.01 11.52 5.99
C ILE A 472 9.62 11.80 7.37
N LEU A 473 8.79 11.80 8.40
CA LEU A 473 9.23 11.98 9.78
C LEU A 473 9.45 10.62 10.46
N MET A 474 10.54 10.48 11.21
CA MET A 474 10.95 9.24 11.88
C MET A 474 11.34 9.57 13.32
N THR A 475 10.74 8.93 14.33
CA THR A 475 11.04 9.14 15.75
C THR A 475 10.78 7.90 16.61
N ASP A 476 11.55 7.76 17.70
CA ASP A 476 11.35 6.73 18.73
C ASP A 476 10.63 7.25 20.00
N GLY A 477 10.22 8.52 20.01
CA GLY A 477 9.81 9.24 21.21
C GLY A 477 8.61 10.17 21.02
N MET A 478 8.34 10.93 22.07
CA MET A 478 7.20 11.86 22.20
C MET A 478 7.70 13.31 22.09
N ASP A 479 6.88 14.22 21.58
CA ASP A 479 7.29 15.62 21.49
C ASP A 479 7.60 16.23 22.88
N THR A 480 8.76 16.87 22.95
CA THR A 480 9.27 17.65 24.08
C THR A 480 9.82 19.00 23.61
N GLY A 481 9.34 19.45 22.44
CA GLY A 481 9.76 20.64 21.72
C GLY A 481 9.12 21.92 22.23
N GLY A 482 9.25 22.97 21.41
CA GLY A 482 8.63 24.27 21.68
C GLY A 482 7.30 24.49 20.95
N SER A 483 7.09 23.76 19.85
CA SER A 483 5.95 23.92 18.95
C SER A 483 4.82 22.94 19.27
N ASN A 484 3.72 22.97 18.51
CA ASN A 484 2.58 22.08 18.72
C ASN A 484 1.76 21.89 17.42
N LEU A 485 0.83 20.93 17.45
CA LEU A 485 -0.09 20.59 16.36
C LEU A 485 -0.88 21.80 15.81
N GLY A 486 -1.19 22.81 16.64
CA GLY A 486 -1.85 24.03 16.19
C GLY A 486 -0.95 24.88 15.28
N GLU A 487 0.31 25.06 15.70
CA GLU A 487 1.32 25.79 14.93
C GLU A 487 1.73 25.04 13.65
N PHE A 488 1.78 23.70 13.70
CA PHE A 488 1.97 22.88 12.49
C PHE A 488 0.80 23.02 11.50
N ARG A 489 -0.45 23.04 11.98
CA ARG A 489 -1.64 23.28 11.15
C ARG A 489 -1.63 24.67 10.51
N ASP A 490 -1.27 25.71 11.28
CA ASP A 490 -1.11 27.07 10.75
C ASP A 490 0.04 27.15 9.72
N ALA A 491 1.14 26.42 9.93
CA ALA A 491 2.25 26.33 8.98
C ALA A 491 1.86 25.61 7.68
N TYR A 492 1.14 24.49 7.76
CA TYR A 492 0.66 23.73 6.59
C TYR A 492 -0.38 24.53 5.77
N ALA A 493 -1.34 25.17 6.45
CA ALA A 493 -2.31 26.05 5.81
C ALA A 493 -1.65 27.29 5.15
N LYS A 494 -0.54 27.79 5.71
CA LYS A 494 0.28 28.86 5.13
C LYS A 494 1.14 28.38 3.95
N PHE A 495 1.63 27.13 3.99
CA PHE A 495 2.40 26.51 2.91
C PHE A 495 1.53 26.34 1.65
N GLY A 496 0.27 25.93 1.81
CA GLY A 496 -0.75 26.03 0.77
C GLY A 496 -0.53 25.15 -0.47
N ARG A 497 0.45 24.23 -0.43
CA ARG A 497 0.69 23.16 -1.40
C ARG A 497 0.28 21.84 -0.76
N ASP A 498 -0.42 21.00 -1.52
CA ASP A 498 -0.78 19.65 -1.10
C ASP A 498 0.47 18.75 -1.12
N VAL A 499 1.02 18.40 0.06
CA VAL A 499 2.21 17.55 0.22
C VAL A 499 2.07 16.65 1.46
N PRO A 500 2.18 15.31 1.34
CA PRO A 500 1.98 14.43 2.47
C PRO A 500 3.15 14.52 3.47
N VAL A 501 2.80 14.52 4.76
CA VAL A 501 3.73 14.37 5.88
C VAL A 501 3.53 12.98 6.47
N PHE A 502 4.22 12.00 5.89
CA PHE A 502 4.23 10.63 6.41
C PHE A 502 5.05 10.57 7.70
N SER A 503 4.63 9.73 8.64
CA SER A 503 5.34 9.49 9.89
C SER A 503 5.65 8.01 10.08
N ILE A 504 6.78 7.70 10.72
CA ILE A 504 7.20 6.35 11.05
C ILE A 504 7.43 6.29 12.55
N ALA A 505 6.55 5.56 13.24
CA ALA A 505 6.62 5.35 14.68
C ALA A 505 7.45 4.10 14.97
N PHE A 506 8.49 4.22 15.79
CA PHE A 506 9.20 3.10 16.39
C PHE A 506 9.43 3.37 17.88
N GLY A 507 10.07 2.45 18.62
CA GLY A 507 10.30 2.60 20.06
C GLY A 507 9.04 2.93 20.87
N ASP A 508 9.12 3.99 21.69
CA ASP A 508 8.08 4.49 22.60
C ASP A 508 7.30 5.70 22.02
N ALA A 509 7.33 5.91 20.70
CA ALA A 509 6.69 7.06 20.05
C ALA A 509 5.16 7.13 20.25
N ASP A 510 4.61 8.35 20.42
CA ASP A 510 3.17 8.56 20.55
C ASP A 510 2.48 8.46 19.18
N TRP A 511 1.61 7.45 19.04
CA TRP A 511 0.91 7.19 17.79
C TRP A 511 -0.19 8.22 17.49
N ASP A 512 -0.91 8.69 18.51
CA ASP A 512 -2.01 9.66 18.33
C ASP A 512 -1.45 11.03 17.89
N GLU A 513 -0.26 11.37 18.35
CA GLU A 513 0.52 12.56 17.92
C GLU A 513 0.91 12.49 16.44
N LEU A 514 1.53 11.38 16.02
CA LEU A 514 1.99 11.19 14.64
C LEU A 514 0.81 11.04 13.66
N GLU A 515 -0.29 10.41 14.08
CA GLU A 515 -1.50 10.31 13.27
C GLU A 515 -2.18 11.69 13.12
N ALA A 516 -2.22 12.51 14.17
CA ALA A 516 -2.74 13.89 14.09
C ALA A 516 -1.90 14.83 13.19
N ILE A 517 -0.61 14.56 13.00
CA ILE A 517 0.25 15.22 11.99
C ILE A 517 -0.10 14.71 10.59
N ALA A 518 -0.22 13.39 10.41
CA ALA A 518 -0.52 12.78 9.13
C ALA A 518 -1.90 13.18 8.57
N GLU A 519 -2.93 13.23 9.43
CA GLU A 519 -4.30 13.67 9.08
C GLU A 519 -4.33 15.05 8.39
N VAL A 520 -3.49 15.99 8.83
CA VAL A 520 -3.44 17.38 8.33
C VAL A 520 -2.98 17.47 6.88
N SER A 521 -2.29 16.43 6.39
CA SER A 521 -1.67 16.38 5.07
C SER A 521 -2.17 15.21 4.21
N ASN A 522 -3.31 14.61 4.58
CA ASN A 522 -3.89 13.44 3.91
C ASN A 522 -2.89 12.27 3.75
N ALA A 523 -1.99 12.14 4.74
CA ALA A 523 -0.91 11.17 4.79
C ALA A 523 -1.28 9.99 5.72
N ARG A 524 -0.28 9.24 6.18
CA ARG A 524 -0.45 8.13 7.15
C ARG A 524 0.78 7.89 7.99
N VAL A 525 0.58 7.26 9.14
CA VAL A 525 1.65 6.66 9.95
C VAL A 525 2.02 5.28 9.40
N PHE A 526 3.24 4.84 9.68
CA PHE A 526 3.74 3.50 9.45
C PHE A 526 4.34 2.97 10.75
N ASP A 527 4.03 1.71 11.08
CA ASP A 527 4.56 1.05 12.26
C ASP A 527 5.92 0.42 11.95
N GLY A 528 6.96 0.93 12.60
CA GLY A 528 8.33 0.43 12.53
C GLY A 528 8.82 -0.19 13.84
N ARG A 529 7.95 -0.37 14.84
CA ARG A 529 8.33 -0.86 16.18
C ARG A 529 8.94 -2.26 16.17
N ASP A 530 8.46 -3.13 15.28
CA ASP A 530 9.06 -4.46 15.06
C ASP A 530 10.15 -4.42 13.98
N HIS A 531 9.88 -3.77 12.83
CA HIS A 531 10.73 -3.83 11.63
C HIS A 531 10.87 -2.46 10.94
N LEU A 532 11.63 -1.52 11.55
CA LEU A 532 11.81 -0.14 11.04
C LEU A 532 12.25 -0.07 9.56
N ALA A 533 13.14 -0.95 9.11
CA ALA A 533 13.59 -0.98 7.72
C ALA A 533 12.46 -1.36 6.73
N GLU A 534 11.51 -2.22 7.14
CA GLU A 534 10.35 -2.55 6.32
C GLU A 534 9.32 -1.42 6.29
N ALA A 535 9.10 -0.74 7.42
CA ALA A 535 8.27 0.46 7.47
C ALA A 535 8.82 1.55 6.55
N PHE A 536 10.14 1.78 6.58
CA PHE A 536 10.81 2.78 5.75
C PHE A 536 10.76 2.45 4.25
N ARG A 537 10.94 1.18 3.89
CA ARG A 537 10.62 0.65 2.54
C ARG A 537 9.18 0.97 2.15
N ALA A 538 8.23 0.68 3.04
CA ALA A 538 6.82 0.88 2.76
C ALA A 538 6.50 2.36 2.47
N VAL A 539 7.12 3.32 3.18
CA VAL A 539 6.90 4.76 2.94
C VAL A 539 7.42 5.22 1.57
N LYS A 540 8.58 4.76 1.12
CA LYS A 540 9.08 5.09 -0.24
C LYS A 540 8.16 4.59 -1.36
N GLY A 541 7.22 3.67 -1.07
CA GLY A 541 6.13 3.32 -1.99
C GLY A 541 5.06 4.40 -2.22
N TYR A 542 5.02 5.44 -1.38
CA TYR A 542 4.03 6.53 -1.40
C TYR A 542 4.63 7.87 -1.89
N ASN A 543 5.86 7.83 -2.45
CA ASN A 543 6.57 9.01 -2.95
C ASN A 543 7.24 8.78 -4.31
#